data_AF-A0A554PEW8-F1
#
_entry.id   AF-A0A554PEW8-F1
#
_cell.length_a   1.000
_cell.length_b   1.000
_cell.length_c   1.000
_cell.angle_alpha   90.00
_cell.angle_beta   90.00
_cell.angle_gamma   90.00
#
_symmetry.space_group_name_H-M   'P 1'
#
loop_
_entity.id
_entity.type
_entity.pdbx_description
1 polymer ?
#
loop_
_entity_poly.entity_id
_entity_poly.type
_entity_poly.pdbx_seq_one_letter_code
_entity_poly.pdbx_strand_id
1 'polypeptide(L)'
;MHVIIFRPAQLKGSWLFNLLLRLDRFIYWFAPSLAMLTGAAGIALCFLAWQQQLILTGVGGALLILMAAGITMLWSNYEWWLFKLSPQKGLNIPLK
;
A
#
# COMPACT_ATOMS: atom_id res chain seq x y z
N MET A 1 -1.74 -16.62 16.25
CA MET A 1 -0.99 -15.40 15.88
C MET A 1 0.50 -15.70 15.96
N HIS A 2 1.14 -16.00 14.83
CA HIS A 2 2.61 -16.15 14.78
C HIS A 2 3.21 -14.77 14.54
N VAL A 3 3.85 -14.22 15.57
CA VAL A 3 4.64 -13.00 15.43
C VAL A 3 5.96 -13.40 14.78
N ILE A 4 6.12 -13.10 13.49
CA ILE A 4 7.37 -13.31 12.78
C ILE A 4 8.33 -12.20 13.23
N ILE A 5 9.24 -12.53 14.14
CA ILE A 5 10.29 -11.61 14.61
C ILE A 5 11.38 -11.56 13.52
N PHE A 6 11.27 -10.64 12.57
CA PHE A 6 12.36 -10.33 11.64
C PHE A 6 13.46 -9.61 12.42
N ARG A 7 14.63 -10.26 12.60
CA ARG A 7 15.83 -9.57 13.10
C ARG A 7 16.35 -8.65 11.97
N PRO A 8 16.32 -7.32 12.13
CA PRO A 8 16.63 -6.37 11.05
C PRO A 8 18.13 -6.24 10.73
N ALA A 9 19.00 -7.05 11.34
CA ALA A 9 20.44 -6.77 11.36
C ALA A 9 21.24 -7.26 10.15
N GLN A 10 20.71 -8.13 9.27
CA GLN A 10 21.54 -8.78 8.23
C GLN A 10 20.88 -9.04 6.86
N LEU A 11 19.82 -8.31 6.49
CA LEU A 11 19.28 -8.39 5.13
C LEU A 11 19.95 -7.35 4.23
N LYS A 12 20.92 -7.78 3.41
CA LYS A 12 21.40 -7.03 2.23
C LYS A 12 20.30 -6.97 1.15
N GLY A 13 19.13 -6.44 1.50
CA GLY A 13 18.00 -6.20 0.60
C GLY A 13 18.08 -4.82 -0.05
N SER A 14 17.25 -4.58 -1.08
CA SER A 14 17.09 -3.25 -1.68
C SER A 14 16.56 -2.24 -0.64
N TRP A 15 16.84 -0.94 -0.83
CA TRP A 15 16.33 0.12 0.04
C TRP A 15 14.80 0.05 0.23
N LEU A 16 14.10 -0.28 -0.86
CA LEU A 16 12.64 -0.41 -0.90
C LEU A 16 12.16 -1.59 -0.06
N PHE A 17 12.87 -2.74 -0.10
CA PHE A 17 12.58 -3.90 0.74
C PHE A 17 12.71 -3.59 2.25
N ASN A 18 13.77 -2.89 2.64
CA ASN A 18 13.98 -2.47 4.03
C ASN A 18 12.90 -1.47 4.50
N LEU A 19 12.43 -0.61 3.61
CA LEU A 19 11.36 0.34 3.89
C LEU A 19 10.02 -0.37 4.09
N LEU A 20 9.66 -1.33 3.23
CA LEU A 20 8.45 -2.14 3.42
C LEU A 20 8.50 -2.90 4.75
N LEU A 21 9.60 -3.59 5.07
CA LEU A 21 9.74 -4.31 6.34
C LEU A 21 9.58 -3.41 7.57
N ARG A 22 10.10 -2.18 7.51
CA ARG A 22 9.96 -1.23 8.63
C ARG A 22 8.54 -0.70 8.76
N LEU A 23 7.83 -0.59 7.65
CA LEU A 23 6.46 -0.10 7.58
C LEU A 23 5.42 -1.22 7.67
N ASP A 24 5.83 -2.49 7.78
CA ASP A 24 4.96 -3.68 7.79
C ASP A 24 3.72 -3.52 8.68
N ARG A 25 3.97 -3.27 9.98
CA ARG A 25 2.91 -3.09 10.97
C ARG A 25 2.07 -1.83 10.71
N PHE A 26 2.65 -0.81 10.10
CA PHE A 26 1.91 0.41 9.73
C PHE A 26 1.02 0.15 8.50
N ILE A 27 1.53 -0.52 7.48
CA ILE A 27 0.80 -0.88 6.27
C ILE A 27 -0.36 -1.80 6.63
N TYR A 28 -0.14 -2.82 7.46
CA TYR A 28 -1.20 -3.77 7.81
C TYR A 28 -2.37 -3.11 8.56
N TRP A 29 -2.08 -2.17 9.47
CA TRP A 29 -3.10 -1.51 10.30
C TRP A 29 -3.72 -0.27 9.67
N PHE A 30 -2.91 0.57 9.02
CA PHE A 30 -3.36 1.88 8.55
C PHE A 30 -3.69 1.92 7.06
N ALA A 31 -3.16 1.01 6.23
CA ALA A 31 -3.45 1.02 4.79
C ALA A 31 -4.96 0.85 4.47
N PRO A 32 -5.73 -0.02 5.16
CA PRO A 32 -7.17 -0.13 4.91
C PRO A 32 -7.91 1.17 5.20
N SER A 33 -7.63 1.79 6.35
CA SER A 33 -8.25 3.07 6.73
C SER A 33 -7.85 4.19 5.78
N LEU A 34 -6.58 4.26 5.37
CA LEU A 34 -6.09 5.25 4.43
C LEU A 34 -6.72 5.07 3.04
N ALA A 35 -6.87 3.83 2.57
CA ALA A 35 -7.55 3.51 1.32
C ALA A 35 -9.03 3.92 1.36
N MET A 36 -9.73 3.67 2.48
CA MET A 36 -11.12 4.12 2.64
C MET A 36 -11.25 5.64 2.63
N LEU A 37 -10.39 6.35 3.37
CA LEU A 37 -10.43 7.83 3.42
C LEU A 37 -10.12 8.45 2.07
N THR A 38 -9.08 7.97 1.38
CA THR A 38 -8.70 8.45 0.05
C THR A 38 -9.75 8.11 -1.01
N GLY A 39 -10.34 6.91 -0.94
CA GLY A 39 -11.43 6.51 -1.82
C GLY A 39 -12.68 7.36 -1.63
N ALA A 40 -13.09 7.59 -0.38
CA ALA A 40 -14.25 8.43 -0.05
C ALA A 40 -14.03 9.89 -0.49
N ALA A 41 -12.85 10.45 -0.23
CA ALA A 41 -12.48 11.79 -0.69
C ALA A 41 -12.49 11.89 -2.22
N GLY A 42 -12.00 10.85 -2.91
CA GLY A 42 -11.98 10.78 -4.37
C GLY A 42 -13.39 10.75 -4.97
N ILE A 43 -14.28 9.92 -4.42
CA ILE A 43 -15.70 9.87 -4.84
C ILE A 43 -16.39 11.20 -4.59
N ALA A 44 -16.18 11.81 -3.42
CA ALA A 44 -16.75 13.12 -3.09
C ALA A 44 -16.29 14.21 -4.07
N LEU A 45 -15.00 14.21 -4.43
CA LEU A 45 -14.47 15.15 -5.43
C LEU A 45 -15.01 14.91 -6.83
N CYS A 46 -15.17 13.65 -7.25
CA CYS A 46 -15.84 13.33 -8.52
C CYS A 46 -17.30 13.80 -8.53
N PHE A 47 -18.01 13.64 -7.42
CA PHE A 47 -19.38 14.13 -7.27
C PHE A 47 -19.45 15.67 -7.33
N LEU A 48 -18.54 16.37 -6.64
CA LEU A 48 -18.44 17.82 -6.70
C LEU A 48 -18.06 18.32 -8.10
N ALA A 49 -17.17 17.62 -8.79
CA ALA A 49 -16.80 17.91 -10.17
C ALA A 49 -17.99 17.80 -11.12
N TRP A 50 -18.78 16.74 -10.96
CA TRP A 50 -20.03 16.56 -11.69
C TRP A 50 -21.02 17.68 -11.40
N GLN A 51 -21.20 18.03 -10.13
CA GLN A 51 -22.16 19.06 -9.71
C GLN A 51 -21.77 20.47 -10.18
N GLN A 52 -20.49 20.82 -10.13
CA GLN A 52 -20.00 22.16 -10.48
C GLN A 52 -19.45 22.28 -11.90
N GLN A 53 -19.48 21.20 -12.69
CA GLN A 53 -18.89 21.14 -14.04
C GLN A 53 -17.39 21.50 -14.05
N LEU A 54 -16.70 21.26 -12.93
CA LEU A 54 -15.28 21.56 -12.75
C LEU A 54 -14.44 20.33 -13.09
N ILE A 55 -13.85 20.32 -14.27
CA ILE A 55 -13.06 19.18 -14.76
C ILE A 55 -11.84 18.92 -13.85
N LEU A 56 -11.20 19.98 -13.34
CA LEU A 56 -9.98 19.87 -12.54
C LEU A 56 -10.20 19.10 -11.23
N THR A 57 -11.35 19.30 -10.57
CA THR A 57 -11.71 18.58 -9.35
C THR A 57 -12.04 17.12 -9.64
N GLY A 58 -12.59 16.83 -10.83
CA GLY A 58 -12.87 15.46 -11.28
C GLY A 58 -11.59 14.66 -11.53
N VAL A 59 -10.59 15.30 -12.15
CA VAL A 59 -9.25 14.72 -12.30
C VAL A 59 -8.63 14.44 -10.93
N GLY A 60 -8.74 15.38 -9.99
CA GLY A 60 -8.27 15.18 -8.61
C GLY A 60 -8.96 14.00 -7.91
N GLY A 61 -10.28 13.88 -8.08
CA GLY A 61 -11.06 12.76 -7.54
C GLY A 61 -10.64 11.41 -8.13
N ALA A 62 -10.47 11.33 -9.45
CA ALA A 62 -10.00 10.13 -10.13
C ALA A 62 -8.59 9.71 -9.67
N LEU A 63 -7.67 10.66 -9.49
CA LEU A 63 -6.34 10.39 -8.98
C LEU A 63 -6.38 9.82 -7.54
N LEU A 64 -7.25 10.34 -6.68
CA LEU A 64 -7.41 9.80 -5.33
C LEU A 64 -8.02 8.40 -5.32
N ILE A 65 -8.94 8.10 -6.23
CA ILE A 65 -9.49 6.75 -6.40
C ILE A 65 -8.39 5.79 -6.87
N LEU A 66 -7.56 6.20 -7.83
CA LEU A 66 -6.41 5.40 -8.29
C LEU A 66 -5.39 5.18 -7.15
N MET A 67 -5.16 6.20 -6.33
CA MET A 67 -4.30 6.08 -5.15
C MET A 67 -4.87 5.10 -4.12
N ALA A 68 -6.18 5.17 -3.83
CA ALA A 68 -6.86 4.24 -2.95
C ALA A 68 -6.77 2.80 -3.46
N ALA A 69 -6.97 2.59 -4.77
CA ALA A 69 -6.81 1.30 -5.42
C ALA A 69 -5.37 0.79 -5.31
N GLY A 70 -4.37 1.65 -5.51
CA GLY A 70 -2.95 1.31 -5.35
C GLY A 70 -2.59 0.91 -3.92
N ILE A 71 -3.09 1.65 -2.92
CA ILE A 71 -2.91 1.31 -1.50
C ILE A 71 -3.55 -0.05 -1.18
N THR A 72 -4.75 -0.28 -1.70
CA THR A 72 -5.49 -1.54 -1.49
C THR A 72 -4.76 -2.72 -2.14
N MET A 73 -4.25 -2.54 -3.37
CA MET A 73 -3.48 -3.55 -4.09
C MET A 73 -2.14 -3.86 -3.41
N LEU A 74 -1.47 -2.83 -2.88
CA LEU A 74 -0.25 -2.99 -2.10
C LEU A 74 -0.53 -3.78 -0.82
N TRP A 75 -1.61 -3.46 -0.11
CA TRP A 75 -2.00 -4.15 1.13
C TRP A 75 -2.42 -5.61 0.88
N SER A 76 -3.25 -5.86 -0.13
CA SER A 76 -3.75 -7.22 -0.44
C SER A 76 -2.67 -8.15 -0.97
N ASN A 77 -1.66 -7.61 -1.68
CA ASN A 77 -0.55 -8.38 -2.24
C ASN A 77 0.78 -8.11 -1.53
N TYR A 78 0.73 -7.64 -0.28
CA TYR A 78 1.92 -7.17 0.43
C TYR A 78 3.00 -8.27 0.55
N GLU A 79 2.59 -9.52 0.84
CA GLU A 79 3.52 -10.65 0.89
C GLU A 79 4.16 -10.96 -0.47
N TRP A 80 3.41 -10.81 -1.56
CA TRP A 80 3.92 -10.98 -2.92
C TRP A 80 4.96 -9.89 -3.27
N TRP A 81 4.71 -8.65 -2.86
CA TRP A 81 5.67 -7.56 -3.04
C TRP A 81 6.95 -7.80 -2.25
N LEU A 82 6.84 -8.23 -0.98
CA LEU A 82 7.99 -8.63 -0.16
C LEU A 82 8.77 -9.78 -0.81
N PHE A 83 8.09 -10.79 -1.33
CA PHE A 83 8.72 -11.91 -2.03
C PHE A 83 9.49 -11.45 -3.27
N LYS A 84 8.87 -10.60 -4.10
CA LYS A 84 9.50 -10.11 -5.35
C LYS A 84 10.73 -9.23 -5.08
N LEU A 85 10.71 -8.48 -3.98
CA LEU A 85 11.78 -7.56 -3.58
C LEU A 85 12.84 -8.22 -2.69
N SER A 86 12.57 -9.44 -2.21
CA SER A 86 13.47 -10.20 -1.36
C SER A 86 14.76 -10.57 -2.13
N PRO A 87 15.93 -10.40 -1.52
CA PRO A 87 17.18 -10.89 -2.12
C PRO A 87 17.13 -12.42 -2.23
N GLN A 88 17.18 -12.93 -3.47
CA GLN A 88 17.03 -14.35 -3.84
C GLN A 88 18.00 -15.35 -3.16
N LYS A 89 18.96 -14.89 -2.36
CA LYS A 89 20.04 -15.72 -1.81
C LYS A 89 19.86 -16.19 -0.35
N GLY A 90 18.72 -15.96 0.32
CA GLY A 90 18.64 -16.43 1.72
C GLY A 90 17.30 -16.41 2.45
N LEU A 91 16.18 -16.08 1.80
CA LEU A 91 14.89 -16.00 2.51
C LEU A 91 14.03 -17.23 2.24
N ASN A 92 14.28 -18.29 3.02
CA ASN A 92 13.38 -19.44 3.12
C ASN A 92 12.19 -19.02 4.02
N ILE A 93 11.28 -18.22 3.49
CA ILE A 93 10.01 -17.94 4.20
C ILE A 93 9.02 -19.03 3.76
N PRO A 94 8.52 -19.89 4.67
CA PRO A 94 7.43 -20.77 4.33
C PRO A 94 6.17 -19.91 4.11
N LEU A 95 5.72 -19.83 2.85
CA LEU A 95 4.39 -19.38 2.48
C LEU A 95 3.38 -20.31 3.17
N LYS A 96 2.43 -19.75 3.92
CA LYS A 96 1.39 -20.49 4.61
C LYS A 96 0.04 -20.25 3.94
#